data_AF-A0A1Q6I9H4-F1
#
_entry.id   AF-A0A1Q6I9H4-F1
#
_cell.length_a   1.000
_cell.length_b   1.000
_cell.length_c   1.000
_cell.angle_alpha   90.00
_cell.angle_beta   90.00
_cell.angle_gamma   90.00
#
_symmetry.space_group_name_H-M   'P 1'
#
loop_
_entity.id
_entity.type
_entity.pdbx_description
1 polymer ?
#
loop_
_entity_poly.entity_id
_entity_poly.type
_entity_poly.pdbx_seq_one_letter_code
_entity_poly.pdbx_strand_id
1 'polypeptide(L)'
;MEYKDLIKNAKANGVASDKAMWQSVDGLSDMLCVLKEEHPAMYWEFMRKQHSILYGPHYDKNFAEMDIERIRYTGPGGEKKNGAHWSADQVEDATKNLSFPSGTTKWDKYVAFNSFYSDLCSIYDESQIIKGAHKFYFADEDGPQGKIWEYMTAMQYGS
;
A
#
# COMPACT_ATOMS: atom_id res chain seq x y z
N MET A 1 0.10 22.23 -23.77
CA MET A 1 0.77 20.98 -24.20
C MET A 1 0.92 20.12 -22.96
N GLU A 2 0.34 18.93 -22.95
CA GLU A 2 0.46 18.02 -21.81
C GLU A 2 1.82 17.32 -21.82
N TYR A 3 2.38 17.01 -20.64
CA TYR A 3 3.67 16.30 -20.55
C TYR A 3 3.62 14.94 -21.27
N LYS A 4 2.50 14.21 -21.18
CA LYS A 4 2.29 12.95 -21.91
C LYS A 4 2.37 13.11 -23.43
N ASP A 5 1.93 14.24 -23.98
CA ASP A 5 1.93 14.49 -25.42
C ASP A 5 3.35 14.81 -25.90
N LEU A 6 4.14 15.51 -25.08
CA LEU A 6 5.56 15.73 -25.30
C LEU A 6 6.32 14.39 -25.39
N ILE A 7 6.09 13.47 -24.45
CA ILE A 7 6.73 12.14 -24.45
C ILE A 7 6.29 11.30 -25.66
N LYS A 8 5.00 11.31 -26.02
CA LYS A 8 4.50 10.62 -27.21
C LYS A 8 5.14 11.14 -28.49
N ASN A 9 5.26 12.47 -28.63
CA ASN A 9 5.90 13.10 -29.78
C ASN A 9 7.40 12.78 -29.84
N ALA A 10 8.10 12.81 -28.70
CA ALA A 10 9.51 12.43 -28.62
C ALA A 10 9.74 10.97 -29.08
N LYS A 11 8.83 10.06 -28.69
CA LYS A 11 8.86 8.66 -29.16
C LYS A 11 8.59 8.56 -30.66
N ALA A 12 7.57 9.25 -31.17
CA ALA A 12 7.23 9.26 -32.60
C ALA A 12 8.37 9.80 -33.48
N ASN A 13 9.11 10.79 -32.97
CA ASN A 13 10.24 11.41 -33.67
C ASN A 13 11.58 10.69 -33.47
N GLY A 14 11.60 9.55 -32.77
CA GLY A 14 12.80 8.75 -32.56
C GLY A 14 13.85 9.36 -31.61
N VAL A 15 13.47 10.36 -30.79
CA VAL A 15 14.38 11.05 -29.86
C VAL A 15 14.23 10.61 -28.40
N ALA A 16 13.25 9.76 -28.09
CA ALA A 16 13.01 9.19 -26.75
C ALA A 16 13.96 8.01 -26.43
N SER A 17 15.27 8.26 -26.44
CA SER A 17 16.25 7.29 -25.92
C SER A 17 16.05 7.03 -24.42
N ASP A 18 16.48 5.88 -23.93
CA ASP A 18 16.37 5.53 -22.50
C ASP A 18 17.01 6.60 -21.60
N LYS A 19 18.20 7.08 -21.99
CA LYS A 19 18.89 8.20 -21.33
C LYS A 19 18.04 9.48 -21.29
N ALA A 20 17.43 9.86 -22.42
CA ALA A 20 16.59 11.06 -22.49
C ALA A 20 15.31 10.90 -21.66
N MET A 21 14.74 9.70 -21.62
CA MET A 21 13.58 9.39 -20.79
C MET A 21 13.90 9.51 -19.29
N TRP A 22 15.02 8.94 -18.84
CA TRP A 22 15.47 9.07 -17.44
C TRP A 22 15.77 10.52 -17.05
N GLN A 23 16.45 11.28 -17.91
CA GLN A 23 16.65 12.72 -17.66
C GLN A 23 15.32 13.50 -17.55
N SER A 24 14.30 13.07 -18.29
CA SER A 24 12.97 13.67 -18.16
C SER A 24 12.27 13.29 -16.85
N VAL A 25 12.48 12.07 -16.37
CA VAL A 25 12.02 11.62 -15.05
C VAL A 25 12.73 12.38 -13.93
N ASP A 26 14.04 12.64 -14.04
CA ASP A 26 14.79 13.43 -13.07
C ASP A 26 14.17 14.83 -12.92
N GLY A 27 13.85 15.50 -14.03
CA GLY A 27 13.19 16.81 -14.01
C GLY A 27 11.77 16.78 -13.40
N LEU A 28 11.01 15.70 -13.60
CA LEU A 28 9.74 15.51 -12.89
C LEU A 28 9.95 15.26 -11.40
N SER A 29 11.01 14.53 -11.03
CA SER A 29 11.33 14.24 -9.62
C SER A 29 11.59 15.52 -8.84
N ASP A 30 12.30 16.50 -9.43
CA ASP A 30 12.52 17.81 -8.81
C ASP A 30 11.21 18.54 -8.52
N MET A 31 10.26 18.49 -9.46
CA MET A 31 8.92 19.06 -9.26
C MET A 31 8.10 18.29 -8.21
N LEU A 32 8.25 16.96 -8.16
CA LEU A 32 7.61 16.13 -7.14
C LEU A 32 8.16 16.41 -5.73
N CYS A 33 9.42 16.84 -5.59
CA CYS A 33 9.95 17.31 -4.30
C CYS A 33 9.18 18.52 -3.78
N VAL A 34 8.90 19.51 -4.64
CA VAL A 34 8.05 20.66 -4.28
C VAL A 34 6.66 20.20 -3.87
N LEU A 35 6.06 19.29 -4.65
CA LEU A 35 4.73 18.73 -4.34
C LEU A 35 4.72 17.99 -3.00
N LYS A 36 5.80 17.28 -2.66
CA LYS A 36 5.94 16.57 -1.39
C LYS A 36 5.94 17.52 -0.20
N GLU A 37 6.57 18.69 -0.34
CA GLU A 37 6.66 19.69 0.72
C GLU A 37 5.36 20.51 0.85
N GLU A 38 4.83 21.01 -0.27
CA GLU A 38 3.68 21.93 -0.27
C GLU A 38 2.32 21.21 -0.26
N HIS A 39 2.24 20.02 -0.85
CA HIS A 39 1.01 19.24 -1.02
C HIS A 39 1.24 17.73 -0.76
N PRO A 40 1.69 17.34 0.44
CA PRO A 40 2.13 15.97 0.75
C PRO A 40 1.07 14.90 0.46
N ALA A 41 -0.22 15.21 0.65
CA ALA A 41 -1.31 14.29 0.34
C ALA A 41 -1.35 13.93 -1.16
N MET A 42 -1.29 14.94 -2.04
CA MET A 42 -1.26 14.75 -3.49
C MET A 42 0.00 14.01 -3.94
N TYR A 43 1.15 14.33 -3.34
CA TYR A 43 2.40 13.61 -3.62
C TYR A 43 2.26 12.13 -3.29
N TRP A 44 1.77 11.78 -2.09
CA TRP A 44 1.67 10.38 -1.69
C TRP A 44 0.58 9.62 -2.46
N GLU A 45 -0.53 10.27 -2.82
CA GLU A 45 -1.53 9.69 -3.73
C GLU A 45 -0.92 9.39 -5.11
N PHE A 46 -0.15 10.34 -5.66
CA PHE A 46 0.56 10.14 -6.93
C PHE A 46 1.56 8.99 -6.82
N MET A 47 2.41 8.97 -5.79
CA MET A 47 3.42 7.93 -5.59
C MET A 47 2.78 6.55 -5.43
N ARG A 48 1.69 6.45 -4.66
CA ARG A 48 0.91 5.22 -4.50
C ARG A 48 0.37 4.73 -5.83
N LYS A 49 -0.21 5.61 -6.64
CA LYS A 49 -0.70 5.29 -7.98
C LYS A 49 0.44 4.81 -8.91
N GLN A 50 1.59 5.47 -8.89
CA GLN A 50 2.76 5.01 -9.67
C GLN A 50 3.25 3.64 -9.21
N HIS A 51 3.28 3.39 -7.89
CA HIS A 51 3.62 2.08 -7.33
C HIS A 51 2.69 0.99 -7.87
N SER A 52 1.37 1.21 -7.85
CA SER A 52 0.40 0.25 -8.39
C SER A 52 0.58 -0.02 -9.88
N ILE A 53 0.95 0.98 -10.68
CA ILE A 53 1.20 0.80 -12.11
C ILE A 53 2.44 -0.07 -12.36
N LEU A 54 3.49 0.10 -11.56
CA LEU A 54 4.78 -0.54 -11.77
C LEU A 54 4.90 -1.92 -11.11
N TYR A 55 4.32 -2.08 -9.92
CA TYR A 55 4.50 -3.26 -9.08
C TYR A 55 3.19 -3.97 -8.74
N GLY A 56 2.05 -3.45 -9.21
CA GLY A 56 0.72 -3.95 -8.85
C GLY A 56 0.25 -3.46 -7.47
N PRO A 57 -0.96 -3.86 -7.04
CA PRO A 57 -1.57 -3.47 -5.77
C PRO A 57 -1.00 -4.27 -4.60
N HIS A 58 0.31 -4.23 -4.45
CA HIS A 58 1.07 -4.94 -3.43
C HIS A 58 1.94 -3.97 -2.66
N TYR A 59 2.18 -4.23 -1.39
CA TYR A 59 3.00 -3.40 -0.54
C TYR A 59 4.48 -3.70 -0.72
N ASP A 60 5.27 -2.63 -0.80
CA ASP A 60 6.65 -2.60 -0.35
C ASP A 60 6.72 -2.23 1.15
N LYS A 61 7.94 -2.14 1.68
CA LYS A 61 8.16 -1.76 3.08
C LYS A 61 7.66 -0.35 3.38
N ASN A 62 7.94 0.61 2.50
CA ASN A 62 7.71 2.03 2.76
C ASN A 62 6.21 2.33 2.86
N PHE A 63 5.41 1.87 1.89
CA PHE A 63 3.97 2.06 1.92
C PHE A 63 3.31 1.31 3.08
N ALA A 64 3.85 0.14 3.47
CA ALA A 64 3.32 -0.60 4.59
C ALA A 64 3.58 0.10 5.92
N GLU A 65 4.78 0.61 6.14
CA GLU A 65 5.11 1.38 7.35
C GLU A 65 4.25 2.65 7.44
N MET A 66 4.09 3.38 6.34
CA MET A 66 3.21 4.55 6.30
C MET A 66 1.75 4.23 6.69
N ASP A 67 1.20 3.14 6.17
CA ASP A 67 -0.19 2.78 6.43
C ASP A 67 -0.40 2.27 7.85
N ILE A 68 0.55 1.47 8.36
CA ILE A 68 0.56 1.01 9.74
C ILE A 68 0.64 2.20 10.70
N GLU A 69 1.53 3.16 10.45
CA GLU A 69 1.68 4.35 11.30
C GLU A 69 0.40 5.19 11.39
N ARG A 70 -0.53 5.03 10.45
CA ARG A 70 -1.84 5.70 10.43
C ARG A 70 -2.94 4.92 11.14
N ILE A 71 -2.74 3.63 11.42
CA ILE A 71 -3.73 2.81 12.14
C ILE A 71 -3.93 3.37 13.56
N ARG A 72 -5.19 3.58 13.95
CA ARG A 72 -5.63 4.05 15.28
C ARG A 72 -6.74 3.13 15.78
N TYR A 73 -6.62 2.62 16.99
CA TYR A 73 -7.64 1.74 17.57
C TYR A 73 -7.71 1.83 19.09
N THR A 74 -8.78 1.24 19.63
CA THR A 74 -8.95 1.04 21.07
C THR A 74 -8.72 -0.43 21.36
N GLY A 75 -7.71 -0.75 22.15
CA GLY A 75 -7.41 -2.13 22.50
C GLY A 75 -8.47 -2.76 23.41
N PRO A 76 -8.36 -4.08 23.67
CA PRO A 76 -9.33 -4.82 24.47
C PRO A 76 -9.50 -4.27 25.90
N GLY A 77 -8.46 -3.62 26.45
CA GLY A 77 -8.48 -3.00 27.77
C GLY A 77 -9.00 -1.55 27.77
N GLY A 78 -9.49 -1.05 26.64
CA GLY A 78 -9.96 0.33 26.48
C GLY A 78 -8.84 1.34 26.18
N GLU A 79 -7.59 0.90 26.05
CA GLU A 79 -6.45 1.76 25.80
C GLU A 79 -6.40 2.24 24.35
N LYS A 80 -6.09 3.52 24.14
CA LYS A 80 -5.89 4.06 22.78
C LYS A 80 -4.50 3.67 22.28
N LYS A 81 -4.44 3.04 21.12
CA LYS A 81 -3.21 2.58 20.47
C LYS A 81 -3.11 3.10 19.04
N ASN A 82 -1.87 3.13 18.57
CA ASN A 82 -1.48 3.60 17.25
C ASN A 82 -0.36 2.71 16.71
N GLY A 83 -0.39 2.44 15.41
CA GLY A 83 0.60 1.55 14.79
C GLY A 83 0.21 0.07 14.85
N ALA A 84 1.21 -0.77 14.60
CA ALA A 84 1.06 -2.22 14.58
C ALA A 84 0.86 -2.82 15.98
N HIS A 85 0.08 -3.88 16.03
CA HIS A 85 0.03 -4.82 17.15
C HIS A 85 1.12 -5.90 17.02
N TRP A 86 1.32 -6.44 15.82
CA TRP A 86 2.36 -7.43 15.52
C TRP A 86 3.39 -6.87 14.54
N SER A 87 4.66 -7.21 14.74
CA SER A 87 5.71 -6.97 13.74
C SER A 87 5.48 -7.81 12.47
N ALA A 88 6.10 -7.41 11.37
CA ALA A 88 6.03 -8.18 10.12
C ALA A 88 6.57 -9.61 10.27
N ASP A 89 7.56 -9.84 11.15
CA ASP A 89 8.09 -11.18 11.42
C ASP A 89 7.11 -12.03 12.25
N GLN A 90 6.43 -11.43 13.22
CA GLN A 90 5.38 -12.10 13.99
C GLN A 90 4.22 -12.52 13.09
N VAL A 91 3.83 -11.66 12.15
CA VAL A 91 2.79 -11.98 11.15
C VAL A 91 3.22 -13.13 10.24
N GLU A 92 4.46 -13.12 9.75
CA GLU A 92 4.98 -14.23 8.93
C GLU A 92 4.96 -15.55 9.69
N ASP A 93 5.42 -15.58 10.94
CA ASP A 93 5.42 -16.80 11.74
C ASP A 93 4.01 -17.29 12.06
N ALA A 94 3.10 -16.39 12.43
CA ALA A 94 1.71 -16.71 12.75
C ALA A 94 0.93 -17.23 11.53
N THR A 95 1.38 -16.92 10.32
CA THR A 95 0.66 -17.22 9.07
C THR A 95 1.38 -18.21 8.16
N LYS A 96 2.53 -18.76 8.58
CA LYS A 96 3.39 -19.64 7.77
C LYS A 96 2.70 -20.90 7.20
N ASN A 97 1.62 -21.35 7.85
CA ASN A 97 0.86 -22.54 7.44
C ASN A 97 -0.38 -22.21 6.60
N LEU A 98 -0.61 -20.94 6.26
CA LEU A 98 -1.72 -20.51 5.41
C LEU A 98 -1.26 -20.38 3.96
N SER A 99 -2.17 -20.66 3.02
CA SER A 99 -1.93 -20.45 1.59
C SER A 99 -2.31 -19.03 1.20
N PHE A 100 -1.47 -18.38 0.41
CA PHE A 100 -1.69 -17.02 -0.08
C PHE A 100 -1.68 -16.98 -1.61
N PRO A 101 -2.38 -16.02 -2.24
CA PRO A 101 -2.26 -15.77 -3.66
C PRO A 101 -0.81 -15.55 -4.10
N SER A 102 -0.50 -15.94 -5.34
CA SER A 102 0.82 -15.69 -5.92
C SER A 102 1.10 -14.18 -5.97
N GLY A 103 2.31 -13.79 -5.57
CA GLY A 103 2.73 -12.38 -5.53
C GLY A 103 2.42 -11.67 -4.20
N THR A 104 1.67 -12.28 -3.26
CA THR A 104 1.48 -11.72 -1.93
C THR A 104 2.84 -11.47 -1.25
N THR A 105 3.08 -10.23 -0.85
CA THR A 105 4.31 -9.83 -0.17
C THR A 105 4.18 -10.01 1.33
N LYS A 106 5.33 -10.09 2.01
CA LYS A 106 5.40 -9.99 3.48
C LYS A 106 4.68 -8.74 4.01
N TRP A 107 4.75 -7.65 3.25
CA TRP A 107 4.19 -6.36 3.62
C TRP A 107 2.67 -6.31 3.44
N ASP A 108 2.12 -7.01 2.45
CA ASP A 108 0.66 -7.19 2.30
C ASP A 108 0.07 -7.81 3.56
N LYS A 109 0.70 -8.89 4.03
CA LYS A 109 0.30 -9.57 5.26
C LYS A 109 0.45 -8.63 6.46
N TYR A 110 1.61 -7.99 6.60
CA TYR A 110 1.86 -7.07 7.71
C TYR A 110 0.76 -6.02 7.86
N VAL A 111 0.34 -5.38 6.76
CA VAL A 111 -0.75 -4.41 6.77
C VAL A 111 -2.10 -5.08 7.03
N ALA A 112 -2.41 -6.18 6.33
CA ALA A 112 -3.72 -6.84 6.41
C ALA A 112 -4.06 -7.31 7.83
N PHE A 113 -3.14 -8.03 8.48
CA PHE A 113 -3.38 -8.60 9.81
C PHE A 113 -3.46 -7.52 10.89
N ASN A 114 -2.62 -6.49 10.81
CA ASN A 114 -2.66 -5.38 11.77
C ASN A 114 -3.89 -4.48 11.57
N SER A 115 -4.30 -4.21 10.32
CA SER A 115 -5.53 -3.47 10.03
C SER A 115 -6.77 -4.24 10.47
N PHE A 116 -6.81 -5.56 10.28
CA PHE A 116 -7.95 -6.34 10.75
C PHE A 116 -8.01 -6.43 12.29
N TYR A 117 -6.83 -6.56 12.93
CA TYR A 117 -6.74 -6.52 14.38
C TYR A 117 -7.25 -5.19 14.95
N SER A 118 -6.85 -4.07 14.34
CA SER A 118 -7.24 -2.74 14.84
C SER A 118 -8.76 -2.55 14.90
N ASP A 119 -9.49 -3.15 13.95
CA ASP A 119 -10.95 -3.02 13.89
C ASP A 119 -11.68 -4.00 14.80
N LEU A 120 -11.09 -5.17 15.10
CA LEU A 120 -11.79 -6.30 15.69
C LEU A 120 -11.25 -6.80 17.04
N CYS A 121 -10.13 -6.26 17.51
CA CYS A 121 -9.48 -6.71 18.76
C CYS A 121 -10.36 -6.60 20.01
N SER A 122 -11.40 -5.76 20.02
CA SER A 122 -12.32 -5.64 21.14
C SER A 122 -13.35 -6.77 21.25
N ILE A 123 -13.50 -7.58 20.19
CA ILE A 123 -14.55 -8.61 20.07
C ILE A 123 -13.95 -10.00 19.89
N TYR A 124 -12.88 -10.12 19.10
CA TYR A 124 -12.31 -11.42 18.71
C TYR A 124 -10.93 -11.65 19.31
N ASP A 125 -10.62 -12.92 19.56
CA ASP A 125 -9.27 -13.34 19.92
C ASP A 125 -8.32 -13.33 18.70
N GLU A 126 -7.01 -13.42 18.96
CA GLU A 126 -5.99 -13.38 17.91
C GLU A 126 -6.15 -14.50 16.85
N SER A 127 -6.60 -15.69 17.24
CA SER A 127 -6.79 -16.81 16.30
C SER A 127 -7.96 -16.53 15.35
N GLN A 128 -9.06 -16.00 15.87
CA GLN A 128 -10.21 -15.57 15.09
C GLN A 128 -9.83 -14.42 14.16
N ILE A 129 -9.05 -13.45 14.64
CA ILE A 129 -8.56 -12.32 13.83
C ILE A 129 -7.68 -12.81 12.68
N ILE A 130 -6.72 -13.70 12.93
CA ILE A 130 -5.85 -14.25 11.88
C ILE A 130 -6.70 -14.98 10.82
N LYS A 131 -7.62 -15.86 11.23
CA LYS A 131 -8.49 -16.59 10.28
C LYS A 131 -9.39 -15.63 9.48
N GLY A 132 -9.98 -14.65 10.16
CA GLY A 132 -10.85 -13.65 9.55
C GLY A 132 -10.11 -12.76 8.56
N ALA A 133 -8.95 -12.23 8.93
CA ALA A 133 -8.12 -11.40 8.07
C ALA A 133 -7.65 -12.17 6.83
N HIS A 134 -7.23 -13.43 7.01
CA HIS A 134 -6.86 -14.29 5.90
C HIS A 134 -8.02 -14.49 4.93
N LYS A 135 -9.19 -14.88 5.45
CA LYS A 135 -10.38 -15.09 4.63
C LYS A 135 -10.82 -13.81 3.92
N PHE A 136 -10.78 -12.68 4.61
CA PHE A 136 -11.27 -11.41 4.10
C PHE A 136 -10.35 -10.79 3.03
N TYR A 137 -9.03 -10.83 3.21
CA TYR A 137 -8.08 -10.13 2.33
C TYR A 137 -7.42 -11.03 1.28
N PHE A 138 -7.27 -12.33 1.54
CA PHE A 138 -6.44 -13.21 0.72
C PHE A 138 -7.19 -14.42 0.15
N ALA A 139 -8.34 -14.79 0.72
CA ALA A 139 -9.16 -15.91 0.24
C ALA A 139 -10.62 -15.51 -0.03
N ASP A 140 -10.84 -14.24 -0.35
CA ASP A 140 -12.11 -13.72 -0.84
C ASP A 140 -12.14 -13.81 -2.36
N GLU A 141 -12.95 -14.72 -2.90
CA GLU A 141 -13.07 -14.97 -4.34
C GLU A 141 -13.80 -13.84 -5.07
N ASP A 142 -14.60 -13.06 -4.34
CA ASP A 142 -15.35 -11.92 -4.86
C ASP A 142 -14.55 -10.59 -4.76
N GLY A 143 -13.41 -10.63 -4.06
CA GLY A 143 -12.55 -9.48 -3.82
C GLY A 143 -11.59 -9.16 -4.98
N PRO A 144 -11.17 -7.89 -5.13
CA PRO A 144 -10.13 -7.56 -6.11
C PRO A 144 -8.78 -8.14 -5.69
N GLN A 145 -7.89 -8.36 -6.66
CA GLN A 145 -6.49 -8.64 -6.37
C GLN A 145 -5.88 -7.49 -5.55
N GLY A 146 -5.08 -7.82 -4.54
CA GLY A 146 -4.47 -6.80 -3.67
C GLY A 146 -5.49 -6.09 -2.79
N LYS A 147 -6.58 -6.76 -2.41
CA LYS A 147 -7.71 -6.16 -1.66
C LYS A 147 -7.28 -5.30 -0.46
N ILE A 148 -6.25 -5.68 0.30
CA ILE A 148 -5.76 -4.85 1.40
C ILE A 148 -5.19 -3.50 0.92
N TRP A 149 -4.47 -3.49 -0.19
CA TRP A 149 -3.95 -2.26 -0.80
C TRP A 149 -5.10 -1.35 -1.23
N GLU A 150 -6.10 -1.90 -1.93
CA GLU A 150 -7.28 -1.16 -2.37
C GLU A 150 -8.08 -0.62 -1.18
N TYR A 151 -8.27 -1.44 -0.14
CA TYR A 151 -8.97 -1.07 1.08
C TYR A 151 -8.29 0.12 1.77
N MET A 152 -6.99 0.02 2.05
CA MET A 152 -6.24 1.11 2.70
C MET A 152 -6.16 2.37 1.83
N THR A 153 -6.08 2.20 0.51
CA THR A 153 -6.12 3.33 -0.43
C THR A 153 -7.46 4.05 -0.34
N ALA A 154 -8.58 3.33 -0.36
CA ALA A 154 -9.92 3.91 -0.22
C ALA A 154 -10.11 4.61 1.14
N MET A 155 -9.62 4.00 2.23
CA MET A 155 -9.74 4.58 3.57
C MET A 155 -8.95 5.88 3.76
N GLN A 156 -7.89 6.11 2.97
CA GLN A 156 -7.03 7.27 3.11
C GLN A 156 -7.26 8.36 2.06
N TYR A 157 -7.73 7.99 0.87
CA TYR A 157 -7.80 8.90 -0.28
C TYR A 157 -9.18 8.93 -0.95
N GLY A 158 -10.16 8.16 -0.45
CA GLY A 158 -11.49 8.00 -1.07
C GLY A 158 -12.54 9.05 -0.69
N SER A 159 -12.15 10.27 -0.29
CA SER A 159 -13.08 11.37 0.04
C SER A 159 -13.21 12.40 -1.07
#